data_AF-A0A1F8Q918-F1
#
_entry.id   AF-A0A1F8Q918-F1
#
_cell.length_a   1.000
_cell.length_b   1.000
_cell.length_c   1.000
_cell.angle_alpha   90.00
_cell.angle_beta   90.00
_cell.angle_gamma   90.00
#
_symmetry.space_group_name_H-M   'P 1'
#
loop_
_entity.id
_entity.type
_entity.pdbx_description
1 polymer ?
#
loop_
_entity_poly.entity_id
_entity_poly.type
_entity_poly.pdbx_seq_one_letter_code
_entity_poly.pdbx_strand_id
1 'polypeptide(L)'
;MNTQLIDSRAVNLSANLYRLLLETYPTHFRQEYGPHMLQVFRDCCRKAYRTGGLPGMLWLWALTFFDYLQSLIEEHTQRGVHMNKTKFIRLSGWAFIVGAFAWVLGWAVNDIQYNNPYNAFTFSLGKYVGYLYASVQILVPAAIILTIVGMLGLYLRHAEQAGRLGRSGLIIALAAGVTAVLSFSLEIFMQFEYAWIGVGITILLIFIGLTIFGIAVLRNRVLPRWKFTPILTGICGVLTISGLGPLFLLTSVGLFALGYQLQLDPSREPVEPV
;
A
#
# COMPACT_ATOMS: atom_id res chain seq x y z
N MET A 1 -26.12 14.53 -16.48
CA MET A 1 -26.43 13.08 -16.62
C MET A 1 -25.22 12.18 -16.32
N ASN A 2 -23.98 12.56 -16.65
CA ASN A 2 -22.78 11.75 -16.36
C ASN A 2 -22.47 11.52 -14.88
N THR A 3 -22.76 12.48 -13.99
CA THR A 3 -22.35 12.41 -12.57
C THR A 3 -23.08 11.32 -11.78
N GLN A 4 -24.36 11.05 -12.08
CA GLN A 4 -25.15 9.99 -11.41
C GLN A 4 -24.74 8.57 -11.83
N LEU A 5 -24.31 8.41 -13.09
CA LEU A 5 -23.77 7.15 -13.59
C LEU A 5 -22.40 6.85 -12.97
N ILE A 6 -21.55 7.88 -12.82
CA ILE A 6 -20.24 7.74 -12.16
C ILE A 6 -20.41 7.44 -10.66
N ASP A 7 -21.32 8.12 -9.96
CA ASP A 7 -21.69 7.85 -8.56
C ASP A 7 -22.05 6.37 -8.37
N SER A 8 -22.99 5.87 -9.18
CA SER A 8 -23.46 4.49 -9.08
C SER A 8 -22.35 3.46 -9.34
N ARG A 9 -21.49 3.68 -10.34
CA ARG A 9 -20.40 2.75 -10.66
C ARG A 9 -19.27 2.78 -9.63
N ALA A 10 -18.85 3.96 -9.17
CA ALA A 10 -17.78 4.11 -8.17
C ALA A 10 -18.18 3.51 -6.81
N VAL A 11 -19.43 3.72 -6.39
CA VAL A 11 -19.98 3.12 -5.17
C VAL A 11 -20.13 1.60 -5.31
N ASN A 12 -20.58 1.09 -6.46
CA ASN A 12 -20.68 -0.35 -6.69
C ASN A 12 -19.30 -1.04 -6.72
N LEU A 13 -18.30 -0.42 -7.36
CA LEU A 13 -16.93 -0.93 -7.34
C LEU A 13 -16.39 -0.97 -5.90
N SER A 14 -16.59 0.11 -5.14
CA SER A 14 -16.20 0.18 -3.73
C SER A 14 -16.86 -0.93 -2.90
N ALA A 15 -18.17 -1.15 -3.09
CA ALA A 15 -18.87 -2.23 -2.40
C ALA A 15 -18.32 -3.63 -2.76
N ASN A 16 -17.96 -3.86 -4.02
CA ASN A 16 -17.36 -5.14 -4.45
C ASN A 16 -15.97 -5.35 -3.84
N LEU A 17 -15.13 -4.32 -3.80
CA LEU A 17 -13.82 -4.37 -3.15
C LEU A 17 -13.93 -4.61 -1.65
N TYR A 18 -14.87 -3.94 -0.98
CA TYR A 18 -15.13 -4.15 0.45
C TYR A 18 -15.68 -5.55 0.73
N ARG A 19 -16.50 -6.10 -0.16
CA ARG A 19 -16.96 -7.50 -0.08
C ARG A 19 -15.78 -8.47 -0.14
N LEU A 20 -14.80 -8.23 -1.01
CA LEU A 20 -13.59 -9.04 -1.10
C LEU A 20 -12.76 -8.97 0.19
N LEU A 21 -12.69 -7.81 0.84
CA LEU A 21 -12.07 -7.67 2.17
C LEU A 21 -12.85 -8.41 3.27
N LEU A 22 -14.18 -8.44 3.21
CA LEU A 22 -14.97 -9.22 4.16
C LEU A 22 -14.73 -10.72 4.03
N GLU A 23 -14.21 -11.22 2.91
CA GLU A 23 -13.91 -12.65 2.76
C GLU A 23 -12.78 -13.12 3.69
N THR A 24 -11.88 -12.22 4.06
CA THR A 24 -10.78 -12.49 5.00
C THR A 24 -11.20 -12.52 6.47
N TYR A 25 -12.43 -12.13 6.80
CA TYR A 25 -12.98 -12.29 8.16
C TYR A 25 -13.38 -13.74 8.46
N PRO A 26 -13.34 -14.17 9.74
CA PRO A 26 -13.79 -15.50 10.15
C PRO A 26 -15.22 -15.79 9.69
N THR A 27 -15.47 -17.02 9.25
CA THR A 27 -16.74 -17.41 8.60
C THR A 27 -17.96 -17.12 9.47
N HIS A 28 -17.87 -17.33 10.78
CA HIS A 28 -18.96 -17.06 11.73
C HIS A 28 -19.33 -15.57 11.79
N PHE A 29 -18.33 -14.69 11.93
CA PHE A 29 -18.56 -13.25 11.97
C PHE A 29 -19.10 -12.71 10.63
N ARG A 30 -18.58 -13.25 9.52
CA ARG A 30 -19.01 -12.88 8.17
C ARG A 30 -20.47 -13.25 7.89
N GLN A 31 -20.95 -14.38 8.39
CA GLN A 31 -22.34 -14.80 8.21
C GLN A 31 -23.33 -13.90 8.95
N GLU A 32 -22.96 -13.46 10.15
CA GLU A 32 -23.83 -12.65 11.01
C GLU A 32 -23.78 -11.16 10.66
N TYR A 33 -22.60 -10.59 10.44
CA TYR A 33 -22.42 -9.13 10.28
C TYR A 33 -22.07 -8.70 8.85
N GLY A 34 -21.59 -9.61 7.99
CA GLY A 34 -21.09 -9.28 6.66
C GLY A 34 -22.09 -8.52 5.77
N PRO A 35 -23.35 -8.97 5.62
CA PRO A 35 -24.35 -8.23 4.84
C PRO A 35 -24.64 -6.83 5.39
N HIS A 36 -24.73 -6.69 6.72
CA HIS A 36 -25.00 -5.42 7.38
C HIS A 36 -23.83 -4.44 7.25
N MET A 37 -22.60 -4.91 7.45
CA MET A 37 -21.38 -4.11 7.25
C MET A 37 -21.25 -3.61 5.82
N LEU A 38 -21.52 -4.48 4.84
CA LEU A 38 -21.49 -4.11 3.42
C LEU A 38 -22.52 -3.03 3.09
N GLN A 39 -23.72 -3.12 3.66
CA GLN A 39 -24.78 -2.13 3.46
C GLN A 39 -24.39 -0.77 4.07
N VAL A 40 -23.93 -0.76 5.33
CA VAL A 40 -23.45 0.45 6.00
C VAL A 40 -22.30 1.08 5.23
N PHE A 41 -21.34 0.28 4.77
CA PHE A 41 -20.22 0.77 3.96
C PHE A 41 -20.71 1.41 2.65
N ARG A 42 -21.65 0.78 1.95
CA ARG A 42 -22.23 1.33 0.71
C ARG A 42 -22.94 2.65 0.93
N ASP A 43 -23.69 2.79 2.03
CA ASP A 43 -24.37 4.03 2.40
C ASP A 43 -23.38 5.13 2.79
N CYS A 44 -22.32 4.78 3.52
CA CYS A 44 -21.20 5.68 3.80
C CYS A 44 -20.50 6.13 2.52
N CYS A 45 -20.23 5.23 1.56
CA CYS A 45 -19.64 5.59 0.26
C CYS A 45 -20.52 6.56 -0.51
N ARG A 46 -21.83 6.30 -0.59
CA ARG A 46 -22.78 7.20 -1.26
C ARG A 46 -22.82 8.57 -0.61
N LYS A 47 -22.79 8.64 0.73
CA LYS A 47 -22.73 9.90 1.47
C LYS A 47 -21.42 10.64 1.23
N ALA A 48 -20.28 9.96 1.35
CA ALA A 48 -18.96 10.54 1.15
C ALA A 48 -18.78 11.05 -0.28
N TYR A 49 -19.29 10.31 -1.28
CA TYR A 49 -19.28 10.73 -2.68
C TYR A 49 -20.17 11.95 -2.93
N ARG A 50 -21.36 12.03 -2.32
CA ARG A 50 -22.24 13.21 -2.46
C ARG A 50 -21.67 14.46 -1.81
N THR A 51 -20.98 14.33 -0.67
CA THR A 51 -20.43 15.48 0.07
C THR A 51 -19.09 15.94 -0.46
N GLY A 52 -18.22 15.02 -0.90
CA GLY A 52 -16.83 15.33 -1.27
C GLY A 52 -16.33 14.66 -2.55
N GLY A 53 -17.22 14.08 -3.36
CA GLY A 53 -16.87 13.39 -4.60
C GLY A 53 -15.97 12.18 -4.40
N LEU A 54 -15.19 11.84 -5.43
CA LEU A 54 -14.18 10.78 -5.39
C LEU A 54 -13.16 10.98 -4.24
N PRO A 55 -12.60 12.18 -4.00
CA PRO A 55 -11.66 12.38 -2.88
C PRO A 55 -12.27 12.04 -1.52
N GLY A 56 -13.52 12.43 -1.26
CA GLY A 56 -14.22 12.10 -0.02
C GLY A 56 -14.41 10.58 0.15
N MET A 57 -14.72 9.87 -0.93
CA MET A 57 -14.86 8.41 -0.94
C MET A 57 -13.51 7.70 -0.72
N LEU A 58 -12.43 8.21 -1.32
CA LEU A 58 -11.07 7.71 -1.13
C LEU A 58 -10.58 7.88 0.32
N TRP A 59 -10.88 9.03 0.93
CA TRP A 59 -10.59 9.28 2.33
C TRP A 59 -11.34 8.33 3.28
N LEU A 60 -12.64 8.12 3.03
CA LEU A 60 -13.43 7.13 3.77
C LEU A 60 -12.77 5.74 3.69
N TRP A 61 -12.38 5.34 2.49
CA TRP A 61 -11.70 4.06 2.27
C TRP A 61 -10.38 3.93 3.03
N ALA A 62 -9.56 4.97 3.05
CA ALA A 62 -8.30 4.97 3.81
C ALA A 62 -8.55 4.74 5.31
N LEU A 63 -9.57 5.40 5.88
CA LEU A 63 -9.97 5.21 7.27
C LEU A 63 -10.52 3.80 7.53
N THR A 64 -11.48 3.35 6.70
CA THR A 64 -12.10 2.02 6.86
C THR A 64 -11.08 0.90 6.70
N PHE A 65 -10.16 1.01 5.75
CA PHE A 65 -9.13 0.00 5.55
C PHE A 65 -8.10 -0.02 6.68
N PHE A 66 -7.73 1.14 7.22
CA PHE A 66 -6.83 1.21 8.37
C PHE A 66 -7.47 0.57 9.61
N ASP A 67 -8.74 0.88 9.88
CA ASP A 67 -9.53 0.28 10.95
C ASP A 67 -9.70 -1.25 10.76
N TYR A 68 -9.99 -1.67 9.53
CA TYR A 68 -10.06 -3.07 9.12
C TYR A 68 -8.74 -3.81 9.39
N LEU A 69 -7.61 -3.24 8.98
CA LEU A 69 -6.30 -3.85 9.19
C LEU A 69 -5.99 -3.99 10.68
N GLN A 70 -6.25 -2.94 11.46
CA GLN A 70 -6.04 -2.95 12.90
C GLN A 70 -6.89 -4.04 13.57
N SER A 71 -8.17 -4.11 13.22
CA SER A 71 -9.11 -5.12 13.73
C SER A 71 -8.70 -6.54 13.35
N LEU A 72 -8.27 -6.75 12.10
CA LEU A 72 -7.80 -8.04 11.61
C LEU A 72 -6.54 -8.50 12.37
N ILE A 73 -5.60 -7.59 12.63
CA ILE A 73 -4.41 -7.89 13.43
C ILE A 73 -4.78 -8.23 14.88
N GLU A 74 -5.68 -7.45 15.49
CA GLU A 74 -6.10 -7.64 16.88
C GLU A 74 -6.87 -8.96 17.05
N GLU A 75 -7.81 -9.26 16.15
CA GLU A 75 -8.62 -10.48 16.21
C GLU A 75 -7.79 -11.74 15.91
N HIS A 76 -6.87 -11.71 14.94
CA HIS A 76 -5.95 -12.82 14.71
C HIS A 76 -4.90 -12.99 15.81
N THR A 77 -4.63 -11.94 16.59
CA THR A 77 -3.80 -12.07 17.80
C THR A 77 -4.56 -12.72 18.95
N GLN A 78 -5.88 -12.51 19.07
CA GLN A 78 -6.69 -12.96 20.20
C GLN A 78 -7.38 -14.34 20.00
N ARG A 79 -7.71 -14.77 18.77
CA ARG A 79 -8.58 -15.96 18.52
C ARG A 79 -7.88 -17.24 18.03
N GLY A 80 -6.58 -17.41 18.20
CA GLY A 80 -5.96 -18.75 18.09
C GLY A 80 -5.70 -19.31 16.68
N VAL A 81 -5.77 -18.50 15.62
CA VAL A 81 -4.95 -18.76 14.43
C VAL A 81 -3.56 -18.22 14.75
N HIS A 82 -2.62 -19.11 15.05
CA HIS A 82 -1.34 -18.85 15.73
C HIS A 82 -0.32 -18.02 14.92
N MET A 83 -0.70 -16.84 14.41
CA MET A 83 0.22 -15.81 13.93
C MET A 83 0.50 -14.83 15.07
N ASN A 84 1.47 -15.21 15.92
CA ASN A 84 2.10 -14.31 16.87
C ASN A 84 2.48 -13.00 16.14
N LYS A 85 2.35 -11.83 16.78
CA LYS A 85 2.74 -10.51 16.22
C LYS A 85 4.11 -10.58 15.52
N THR A 86 5.04 -11.35 16.10
CA THR A 86 6.36 -11.65 15.53
C THR A 86 6.31 -12.34 14.16
N LYS A 87 5.41 -13.31 13.95
CA LYS A 87 5.20 -13.98 12.64
C LYS A 87 4.61 -13.01 11.62
N PHE A 88 3.66 -12.16 12.01
CA PHE A 88 3.09 -11.15 11.11
C PHE A 88 4.15 -10.11 10.71
N ILE A 89 4.93 -9.62 11.68
CA ILE A 89 6.07 -8.73 11.41
C ILE A 89 7.05 -9.39 10.43
N ARG A 90 7.34 -10.68 10.60
CA ARG A 90 8.22 -11.41 9.67
C ARG A 90 7.62 -11.56 8.27
N LEU A 91 6.32 -11.85 8.18
CA LEU A 91 5.57 -11.91 6.92
C LEU A 91 5.60 -10.56 6.21
N SER A 92 5.39 -9.46 6.94
CA SER A 92 5.45 -8.11 6.40
C SER A 92 6.84 -7.71 5.90
N GLY A 93 7.90 -8.20 6.55
CA GLY A 93 9.27 -8.07 6.05
C GLY A 93 9.47 -8.75 4.69
N TRP A 94 8.96 -9.97 4.53
CA TRP A 94 8.93 -10.65 3.22
C TRP A 94 8.08 -9.90 2.20
N ALA A 95 6.93 -9.36 2.61
CA ALA A 95 6.07 -8.58 1.73
C ALA A 95 6.82 -7.36 1.18
N PHE A 96 7.59 -6.63 2.00
CA PHE A 96 8.43 -5.53 1.51
C PHE A 96 9.48 -5.98 0.50
N ILE A 97 10.16 -7.10 0.76
CA ILE A 97 11.19 -7.63 -0.13
C ILE A 97 10.57 -7.99 -1.48
N VAL A 98 9.51 -8.80 -1.49
CA VAL A 98 8.82 -9.22 -2.71
C VAL A 98 8.21 -8.01 -3.43
N GLY A 99 7.64 -7.06 -2.68
CA GLY A 99 7.11 -5.81 -3.21
C GLY A 99 8.17 -4.96 -3.90
N ALA A 100 9.38 -4.86 -3.33
CA ALA A 100 10.50 -4.15 -3.93
C ALA A 100 10.93 -4.79 -5.28
N PHE A 101 10.99 -6.12 -5.34
CA PHE A 101 11.26 -6.82 -6.59
C PHE A 101 10.15 -6.60 -7.63
N ALA A 102 8.88 -6.64 -7.20
CA ALA A 102 7.74 -6.37 -8.07
C ALA A 102 7.78 -4.94 -8.63
N TRP A 103 8.20 -3.95 -7.82
CA TRP A 103 8.42 -2.57 -8.27
C TRP A 103 9.51 -2.47 -9.34
N VAL A 104 10.68 -3.09 -9.12
CA VAL A 104 11.78 -3.11 -10.12
C VAL A 104 11.30 -3.75 -11.41
N LEU A 105 10.60 -4.89 -11.33
CA LEU A 105 10.14 -5.62 -12.50
C LEU A 105 9.05 -4.85 -13.25
N GLY A 106 8.11 -4.22 -12.54
CA GLY A 106 7.09 -3.37 -13.14
C GLY A 106 7.69 -2.17 -13.89
N TRP A 107 8.67 -1.49 -13.30
CA TRP A 107 9.38 -0.39 -13.96
C TRP A 107 10.24 -0.85 -15.14
N ALA A 108 10.97 -1.96 -15.00
CA ALA A 108 11.78 -2.49 -16.09
C ALA A 108 10.91 -2.87 -17.30
N VAL A 109 9.75 -3.49 -17.08
CA VAL A 109 8.78 -3.79 -18.15
C VAL A 109 8.22 -2.51 -18.77
N ASN A 110 7.92 -1.48 -17.96
CA ASN A 110 7.40 -0.21 -18.46
C ASN A 110 8.45 0.56 -19.30
N ASP A 111 9.71 0.58 -18.87
CA ASP A 111 10.79 1.29 -19.57
C ASP A 111 11.11 0.67 -20.94
N ILE A 112 11.11 -0.67 -21.01
CA ILE A 112 11.22 -1.42 -22.28
C ILE A 112 10.14 -0.99 -23.29
N GLN A 113 8.96 -0.60 -22.81
CA GLN A 113 7.82 -0.21 -23.63
C GLN A 113 7.87 1.26 -24.07
N TYR A 114 8.13 2.19 -23.14
CA TYR A 114 7.86 3.62 -23.37
C TYR A 114 9.04 4.40 -23.97
N ASN A 115 10.27 4.04 -23.61
CA ASN A 115 11.44 4.88 -23.91
C ASN A 115 12.24 4.46 -25.15
N ASN A 116 11.92 3.34 -25.81
CA ASN A 116 12.64 2.95 -27.03
C ASN A 116 11.82 2.14 -28.05
N PRO A 117 10.95 2.80 -28.84
CA PRO A 117 10.23 2.15 -29.96
C PRO A 117 11.15 1.64 -31.08
N TYR A 118 12.47 1.94 -31.04
CA TYR A 118 13.46 1.52 -32.03
C TYR A 118 14.43 0.44 -31.52
N ASN A 119 14.23 -0.08 -30.30
CA ASN A 119 15.02 -1.21 -29.83
C ASN A 119 14.63 -2.47 -30.62
N ALA A 120 15.60 -3.12 -31.26
CA ALA A 120 15.40 -4.38 -32.00
C ALA A 120 14.72 -5.47 -31.15
N PHE A 121 14.90 -5.38 -29.82
CA PHE A 121 14.26 -6.25 -28.83
C PHE A 121 12.73 -6.05 -28.73
N THR A 122 12.25 -4.80 -28.80
CA THR A 122 10.81 -4.46 -28.73
C THR A 122 10.08 -4.89 -30.00
N PHE A 123 10.73 -4.80 -31.16
CA PHE A 123 10.20 -5.29 -32.44
C PHE A 123 10.03 -6.81 -32.45
N SER A 124 11.03 -7.56 -31.92
CA SER A 124 10.97 -9.01 -31.71
C SER A 124 9.83 -9.43 -30.76
N LEU A 125 9.59 -8.63 -29.73
CA LEU A 125 8.54 -8.87 -28.74
C LEU A 125 7.17 -8.27 -29.12
N GLY A 126 6.97 -7.76 -30.33
CA GLY A 126 5.72 -7.10 -30.74
C GLY A 126 4.44 -7.90 -30.46
N LYS A 127 4.51 -9.24 -30.55
CA LYS A 127 3.40 -10.15 -30.19
C LYS A 127 3.14 -10.24 -28.68
N TYR A 128 4.15 -9.96 -27.86
CA TYR A 128 4.12 -10.04 -26.40
C TYR A 128 3.91 -8.71 -25.69
N VAL A 129 3.95 -7.57 -26.41
CA VAL A 129 3.72 -6.24 -25.84
C VAL A 129 2.38 -6.14 -25.11
N GLY A 130 1.32 -6.76 -25.63
CA GLY A 130 0.02 -6.81 -24.94
C GLY A 130 0.07 -7.59 -23.62
N TYR A 131 0.80 -8.71 -23.56
CA TYR A 131 1.00 -9.47 -22.33
C TYR A 131 1.88 -8.72 -21.32
N LEU A 132 2.91 -8.02 -21.80
CA LEU A 132 3.75 -7.15 -20.97
C LEU A 132 2.91 -6.02 -20.36
N TYR A 133 2.03 -5.39 -21.14
CA TYR A 133 1.12 -4.37 -20.64
C TYR A 133 0.15 -4.89 -19.58
N ALA A 134 -0.49 -6.04 -19.85
CA ALA A 134 -1.35 -6.70 -18.88
C ALA A 134 -0.58 -7.08 -17.59
N SER A 135 0.69 -7.46 -17.71
CA SER A 135 1.52 -7.77 -16.54
C SER A 135 1.79 -6.55 -15.67
N VAL A 136 2.01 -5.37 -16.24
CA VAL A 136 2.22 -4.11 -15.48
C VAL A 136 0.96 -3.74 -14.69
N GLN A 137 -0.23 -3.93 -15.29
CA GLN A 137 -1.51 -3.67 -14.62
C GLN A 137 -1.78 -4.58 -13.40
N ILE A 138 -1.11 -5.73 -13.31
CA ILE A 138 -1.23 -6.64 -12.16
C ILE A 138 -0.08 -6.42 -11.17
N LEU A 139 1.14 -6.26 -11.69
CA LEU A 139 2.36 -6.14 -10.89
C LEU A 139 2.38 -4.87 -10.04
N VAL A 140 1.94 -3.73 -10.58
CA VAL A 140 1.98 -2.45 -9.84
C VAL A 140 1.01 -2.46 -8.65
N PRO A 141 -0.27 -2.85 -8.78
CA PRO A 141 -1.16 -3.00 -7.63
C PRO A 141 -0.66 -4.01 -6.62
N ALA A 142 -0.15 -5.16 -7.07
CA ALA A 142 0.43 -6.16 -6.19
C ALA A 142 1.60 -5.59 -5.40
N ALA A 143 2.50 -4.83 -6.05
CA ALA A 143 3.61 -4.16 -5.40
C ALA A 143 3.13 -3.11 -4.37
N ILE A 144 2.09 -2.33 -4.68
CA ILE A 144 1.49 -1.36 -3.75
C ILE A 144 0.92 -2.09 -2.53
N ILE A 145 0.14 -3.16 -2.72
CA ILE A 145 -0.45 -3.96 -1.63
C ILE A 145 0.65 -4.55 -0.75
N LEU A 146 1.69 -5.12 -1.34
CA LEU A 146 2.83 -5.68 -0.61
C LEU A 146 3.58 -4.60 0.20
N THR A 147 3.75 -3.41 -0.38
CA THR A 147 4.32 -2.25 0.31
C THR A 147 3.45 -1.82 1.50
N ILE A 148 2.12 -1.79 1.36
CA ILE A 148 1.19 -1.48 2.46
C ILE A 148 1.37 -2.50 3.60
N VAL A 149 1.40 -3.79 3.28
CA VAL A 149 1.59 -4.86 4.27
C VAL A 149 2.93 -4.70 4.99
N GLY A 150 4.00 -4.39 4.25
CA GLY A 150 5.31 -4.06 4.81
C GLY A 150 5.28 -2.86 5.76
N MET A 151 4.60 -1.77 5.37
CA MET A 151 4.44 -0.58 6.19
C MET A 151 3.66 -0.85 7.47
N LEU A 152 2.66 -1.72 7.41
CA LEU A 152 1.89 -2.14 8.57
C LEU A 152 2.78 -2.89 9.57
N GLY A 153 3.70 -3.71 9.08
CA GLY A 153 4.77 -4.32 9.88
C GLY A 153 5.63 -3.30 10.62
N LEU A 154 6.09 -2.26 9.91
CA LEU A 154 6.84 -1.16 10.52
C LEU A 154 5.99 -0.40 11.55
N TYR A 155 4.70 -0.19 11.27
CA TYR A 155 3.79 0.50 12.17
C TYR A 155 3.64 -0.26 13.49
N LEU A 156 3.30 -1.55 13.43
CA LEU A 156 3.12 -2.37 14.62
C LEU A 156 4.38 -2.48 15.46
N ARG A 157 5.55 -2.51 14.81
CA ARG A 157 6.82 -2.73 15.49
C ARG A 157 7.42 -1.45 16.08
N HIS A 158 7.31 -0.33 15.36
CA HIS A 158 8.12 0.85 15.61
C HIS A 158 7.31 2.14 15.78
N ALA A 159 6.00 2.16 15.54
CA ALA A 159 5.23 3.41 15.63
C ALA A 159 5.23 4.01 17.04
N GLU A 160 5.17 3.19 18.09
CA GLU A 160 5.21 3.68 19.48
C GLU A 160 6.59 4.25 19.84
N GLN A 161 7.66 3.54 19.47
CA GLN A 161 9.04 3.95 19.74
C GLN A 161 9.45 5.18 18.92
N ALA A 162 8.91 5.35 17.71
CA ALA A 162 9.17 6.51 16.85
C ALA A 162 8.42 7.78 17.31
N GLY A 163 7.53 7.67 18.31
CA GLY A 163 6.75 8.79 18.83
C GLY A 163 5.70 9.31 17.83
N ARG A 164 5.04 10.41 18.20
CA ARG A 164 3.88 10.95 17.45
C ARG A 164 4.18 11.25 15.98
N LEU A 165 5.38 11.75 15.69
CA LEU A 165 5.80 12.12 14.33
C LEU A 165 6.03 10.91 13.44
N GLY A 166 6.68 9.86 13.95
CA GLY A 166 6.86 8.61 13.21
C GLY A 166 5.52 7.90 12.98
N ARG A 167 4.65 7.90 14.00
CA ARG A 167 3.30 7.34 13.90
C ARG A 167 2.45 8.05 12.85
N SER A 168 2.44 9.38 12.83
CA SER A 168 1.68 10.13 11.82
C SER A 168 2.22 9.91 10.40
N GLY A 169 3.55 9.89 10.23
CA GLY A 169 4.18 9.59 8.94
C GLY A 169 3.76 8.23 8.37
N LEU A 170 3.74 7.19 9.20
CA LEU A 170 3.29 5.85 8.77
C LEU A 170 1.78 5.78 8.50
N ILE A 171 0.94 6.48 9.27
CA ILE A 171 -0.51 6.54 9.00
C ILE A 171 -0.76 7.22 7.65
N ILE A 172 -0.06 8.32 7.37
CA ILE A 172 -0.16 9.01 6.07
C ILE A 172 0.24 8.05 4.94
N ALA A 173 1.36 7.32 5.10
CA ALA A 173 1.82 6.39 4.07
C ALA A 173 0.83 5.23 3.84
N LEU A 174 0.27 4.66 4.92
CA LEU A 174 -0.73 3.59 4.82
C LEU A 174 -2.02 4.09 4.14
N ALA A 175 -2.54 5.24 4.56
CA ALA A 175 -3.72 5.86 3.97
C ALA A 175 -3.53 6.16 2.49
N ALA A 176 -2.36 6.68 2.12
CA ALA A 176 -1.99 6.94 0.74
C ALA A 176 -1.88 5.64 -0.08
N GLY A 177 -1.29 4.57 0.48
CA GLY A 177 -1.22 3.27 -0.17
C GLY A 177 -2.59 2.69 -0.53
N VAL A 178 -3.55 2.75 0.41
CA VAL A 178 -4.93 2.30 0.16
C VAL A 178 -5.57 3.11 -0.95
N THR A 179 -5.40 4.44 -0.87
CA THR A 179 -5.90 5.36 -1.87
C THR A 179 -5.29 5.09 -3.24
N ALA A 180 -4.02 4.66 -3.31
CA ALA A 180 -3.34 4.29 -4.55
C ALA A 180 -3.96 3.04 -5.18
N VAL A 181 -4.22 1.98 -4.39
CA VAL A 181 -4.88 0.75 -4.88
C VAL A 181 -6.26 1.07 -5.46
N LEU A 182 -7.03 1.92 -4.78
CA LEU A 182 -8.35 2.33 -5.25
C LEU A 182 -8.29 3.21 -6.48
N SER A 183 -7.36 4.17 -6.53
CA SER A 183 -7.16 5.03 -7.71
C SER A 183 -6.79 4.18 -8.93
N PHE A 184 -5.92 3.19 -8.75
CA PHE A 184 -5.55 2.24 -9.80
C PHE A 184 -6.73 1.35 -10.22
N SER A 185 -7.54 0.89 -9.26
CA SER A 185 -8.75 0.12 -9.56
C SER A 185 -9.77 0.95 -10.34
N LEU A 186 -9.97 2.22 -9.96
CA LEU A 186 -10.83 3.13 -10.69
C LEU A 186 -10.33 3.36 -12.11
N GLU A 187 -9.01 3.45 -12.31
CA GLU A 187 -8.45 3.57 -13.64
C GLU A 187 -8.78 2.34 -14.51
N ILE A 188 -8.46 1.13 -14.02
CA ILE A 188 -8.70 -0.13 -14.76
C ILE A 188 -10.17 -0.26 -15.14
N PHE A 189 -11.08 -0.05 -14.18
CA PHE A 189 -12.49 -0.37 -14.35
C PHE A 189 -13.32 0.78 -14.96
N MET A 190 -12.92 2.03 -14.75
CA MET A 190 -13.70 3.20 -15.14
C MET A 190 -13.05 4.03 -16.26
N GLN A 191 -11.83 3.69 -16.69
CA GLN A 191 -11.05 4.43 -17.70
C GLN A 191 -11.02 5.94 -17.42
N PHE A 192 -10.85 6.30 -16.15
CA PHE A 192 -10.88 7.69 -15.74
C PHE A 192 -9.54 8.35 -16.10
N GLU A 193 -9.53 9.27 -17.07
CA GLU A 193 -8.31 9.85 -17.66
C GLU A 193 -7.36 10.48 -16.63
N TYR A 194 -7.88 10.98 -15.50
CA TYR A 194 -7.08 11.62 -14.45
C TYR A 194 -6.68 10.69 -13.30
N ALA A 195 -7.05 9.40 -13.34
CA ALA A 195 -6.73 8.46 -12.26
C ALA A 195 -5.22 8.27 -12.08
N TRP A 196 -4.44 8.30 -13.17
CA TRP A 196 -2.97 8.25 -13.13
C TRP A 196 -2.35 9.38 -12.31
N ILE A 197 -2.89 10.60 -12.39
CA ILE A 197 -2.41 11.73 -11.58
C ILE A 197 -2.68 11.45 -10.09
N GLY A 198 -3.85 10.90 -9.78
CA GLY A 198 -4.19 10.45 -8.42
C GLY A 198 -3.25 9.35 -7.91
N VAL A 199 -2.91 8.38 -8.75
CA VAL A 199 -1.90 7.35 -8.43
C VAL A 199 -0.53 7.99 -8.17
N GLY A 200 -0.07 8.92 -9.01
CA GLY A 200 1.18 9.64 -8.78
C GLY A 200 1.21 10.41 -7.45
N ILE A 201 0.14 11.15 -7.13
CA ILE A 201 0.01 11.89 -5.87
C ILE A 201 0.02 10.95 -4.66
N THR A 202 -0.70 9.84 -4.74
CA THR A 202 -0.76 8.88 -3.63
C THR A 202 0.59 8.18 -3.41
N ILE A 203 1.29 7.77 -4.46
CA ILE A 203 2.64 7.22 -4.33
C ILE A 203 3.61 8.27 -3.76
N LEU A 204 3.52 9.55 -4.15
CA LEU A 204 4.29 10.64 -3.53
C LEU A 204 4.04 10.73 -2.03
N LEU A 205 2.78 10.69 -1.60
CA LEU A 205 2.41 10.73 -0.19
C LEU A 205 2.93 9.51 0.60
N ILE A 206 2.97 8.33 -0.02
CA ILE A 206 3.60 7.14 0.57
C ILE A 206 5.06 7.42 0.93
N PHE A 207 5.83 7.98 -0.02
CA PHE A 207 7.25 8.26 0.19
C PHE A 207 7.52 9.46 1.10
N ILE A 208 6.66 10.47 1.09
CA ILE A 208 6.68 11.57 2.07
C ILE A 208 6.47 11.01 3.48
N GLY A 209 5.47 10.13 3.66
CA GLY A 209 5.21 9.47 4.94
C GLY A 209 6.39 8.64 5.43
N LEU A 210 7.05 7.89 4.54
CA LEU A 210 8.30 7.17 4.85
C LEU A 210 9.45 8.11 5.21
N THR A 211 9.56 9.26 4.55
CA THR A 211 10.59 10.26 4.85
C THR A 211 10.38 10.83 6.25
N ILE A 212 9.15 11.21 6.59
CA ILE A 212 8.76 11.68 7.93
C ILE A 212 9.07 10.61 8.99
N PHE A 213 8.72 9.35 8.71
CA PHE A 213 9.08 8.24 9.58
C PHE A 213 10.60 8.08 9.73
N GLY A 214 11.36 8.20 8.65
CA GLY A 214 12.83 8.16 8.67
C GLY A 214 13.46 9.25 9.52
N ILE A 215 12.91 10.47 9.48
CA ILE A 215 13.33 11.57 10.36
C ILE A 215 13.07 11.20 11.83
N ALA A 216 11.90 10.63 12.14
CA ALA A 216 11.58 10.18 13.49
C ALA A 216 12.51 9.05 13.97
N VAL A 217 12.84 8.10 13.09
CA VAL A 217 13.79 7.02 13.38
C VAL A 217 15.18 7.56 13.71
N LEU A 218 15.68 8.54 12.94
CA LEU A 218 16.97 9.17 13.20
C LEU A 218 16.97 9.90 14.55
N ARG A 219 15.90 10.64 14.84
CA ARG A 219 15.75 11.40 16.09
C ARG A 219 15.69 10.49 17.32
N ASN A 220 14.85 9.46 17.27
CA ASN A 220 14.56 8.60 18.43
C ASN A 220 15.42 7.32 18.46
N ARG A 221 16.33 7.14 17.48
CA ARG A 221 17.24 5.99 17.35
C ARG A 221 16.53 4.63 17.39
N VAL A 222 15.34 4.58 16.78
CA VAL A 222 14.42 3.44 16.84
C VAL A 222 14.99 2.18 16.19
N LEU A 223 15.68 2.33 15.06
CA LEU A 223 16.26 1.20 14.32
C LEU A 223 17.67 0.89 14.84
N PRO A 224 17.98 -0.39 15.13
CA PRO A 224 19.30 -0.79 15.65
C PRO A 224 20.40 -0.67 14.59
N ARG A 225 20.07 -0.90 13.31
CA ARG A 225 20.99 -0.82 12.16
C ARG A 225 20.38 0.01 11.04
N TRP A 226 21.24 0.59 10.20
CA TRP A 226 20.92 1.42 9.03
C TRP A 226 19.77 2.43 9.26
N LYS A 227 19.93 3.31 10.25
CA LYS A 227 18.91 4.30 10.67
C LYS A 227 18.47 5.26 9.56
N PHE A 228 19.28 5.40 8.51
CA PHE A 228 19.02 6.26 7.36
C PHE A 228 18.21 5.56 6.26
N THR A 229 17.90 4.26 6.36
CA THR A 229 17.17 3.56 5.28
C THR A 229 15.79 4.14 5.00
N PRO A 230 14.92 4.47 5.98
CA PRO A 230 13.57 4.94 5.64
C PRO A 230 13.60 6.34 5.02
N ILE A 231 14.52 7.21 5.50
CA ILE A 231 14.66 8.57 4.95
C ILE A 231 15.22 8.54 3.53
N LEU A 232 16.23 7.70 3.25
CA LEU A 232 16.80 7.55 1.93
C LEU A 232 15.77 6.96 0.95
N THR A 233 15.05 5.92 1.39
CA THR A 233 13.97 5.30 0.61
C THR A 233 12.89 6.31 0.25
N GLY A 234 12.47 7.12 1.21
CA GLY A 234 11.47 8.18 0.99
C GLY A 234 11.95 9.26 0.02
N ILE A 235 13.16 9.79 0.20
CA ILE A 235 13.71 10.82 -0.69
C ILE A 235 13.90 10.29 -2.12
N CYS A 236 14.52 9.11 -2.27
CA CYS A 236 14.68 8.48 -3.59
C CYS A 236 13.33 8.20 -4.25
N GLY A 237 12.33 7.76 -3.49
CA GLY A 237 10.99 7.49 -4.00
C GLY A 237 10.29 8.75 -4.52
N VAL A 238 10.40 9.88 -3.80
CA VAL A 238 9.87 11.17 -4.27
C VAL A 238 10.54 11.59 -5.58
N LEU A 239 11.88 11.52 -5.64
CA LEU A 239 12.65 11.91 -6.82
C LEU A 239 12.37 11.01 -8.03
N THR A 240 12.11 9.72 -7.81
CA THR A 240 11.74 8.76 -8.86
C THR A 240 10.48 9.22 -9.59
N ILE A 241 9.46 9.69 -8.86
CA ILE A 241 8.18 10.15 -9.44
C ILE A 241 8.35 11.49 -10.18
N SER A 242 9.35 12.30 -9.81
CA SER A 242 9.68 13.55 -10.51
C SER A 242 10.39 13.35 -11.86
N GLY A 243 10.55 12.11 -12.33
CA GLY A 243 11.16 11.80 -13.63
C GLY A 243 12.64 11.40 -13.58
N LEU A 244 13.23 11.29 -12.37
CA LEU A 244 14.58 10.74 -12.21
C LEU A 244 14.53 9.21 -12.15
N GLY A 245 14.14 8.61 -13.28
CA GLY A 245 13.91 7.17 -13.45
C GLY A 245 14.92 6.28 -12.73
N PRO A 246 16.25 6.41 -12.94
CA PRO A 246 17.24 5.50 -12.35
C PRO A 246 17.22 5.40 -10.81
N LEU A 247 16.61 6.37 -10.11
CA LEU A 247 16.47 6.32 -8.65
C LEU A 247 15.45 5.29 -8.16
N PHE A 248 14.64 4.68 -9.03
CA PHE A 248 13.72 3.60 -8.65
C PHE A 248 14.47 2.41 -8.04
N LEU A 249 15.70 2.14 -8.51
CA LEU A 249 16.55 1.06 -7.97
C LEU A 249 16.95 1.35 -6.53
N LEU A 250 17.31 2.61 -6.21
CA LEU A 250 17.66 3.00 -4.84
C LEU A 250 16.45 2.94 -3.91
N THR A 251 15.28 3.33 -4.39
CA THR A 251 14.01 3.18 -3.66
C THR A 251 13.73 1.71 -3.35
N SER A 252 13.94 0.83 -4.33
CA SER A 252 13.71 -0.61 -4.18
C SER A 252 14.72 -1.27 -3.23
N VAL A 253 16.00 -0.89 -3.32
CA VAL A 253 17.04 -1.31 -2.36
C VAL A 253 16.69 -0.85 -0.95
N GLY A 254 16.16 0.36 -0.80
CA GLY A 254 15.68 0.90 0.46
C GLY A 254 14.53 0.10 1.06
N LEU A 255 13.50 -0.23 0.26
CA LEU A 255 12.38 -1.09 0.67
C LEU A 255 12.85 -2.50 1.04
N PHE A 256 13.77 -3.08 0.26
CA PHE A 256 14.41 -4.36 0.56
C PHE A 256 15.13 -4.32 1.91
N ALA A 257 15.92 -3.27 2.17
CA ALA A 257 16.65 -3.09 3.41
C ALA A 257 15.71 -2.97 4.62
N LEU A 258 14.58 -2.27 4.48
CA LEU A 258 13.53 -2.19 5.52
C LEU A 258 12.89 -3.56 5.77
N GLY A 259 12.56 -4.30 4.72
CA GLY A 259 12.04 -5.66 4.84
C GLY A 259 13.01 -6.60 5.54
N TYR A 260 14.30 -6.52 5.20
CA TYR A 260 15.36 -7.29 5.85
C TYR A 260 15.52 -6.94 7.34
N GLN A 261 15.40 -5.65 7.71
CA GLN A 261 15.43 -5.26 9.12
C GLN A 261 14.27 -5.84 9.93
N LEU A 262 13.07 -5.91 9.34
CA LEU A 262 11.92 -6.57 10.00
C LEU A 262 12.19 -8.06 10.27
N GLN A 263 13.04 -8.71 9.46
CA GLN A 263 13.42 -10.11 9.65
C GLN A 263 14.51 -10.33 10.70
N LEU A 264 15.39 -9.36 10.90
CA LEU A 264 16.63 -9.53 11.68
C LEU A 264 16.47 -9.51 13.20
N ASP A 265 15.33 -9.10 13.74
CA ASP A 265 15.23 -8.80 15.17
C ASP A 265 13.99 -9.47 15.81
N PRO A 266 14.12 -10.73 16.28
CA PRO A 266 13.04 -11.48 16.91
C PRO A 266 13.00 -11.40 18.45
N SER A 267 13.98 -10.75 19.11
CA SER A 267 14.33 -11.08 20.51
C SER A 267 14.36 -9.90 21.50
N ARG A 268 13.75 -8.76 21.18
CA ARG A 268 13.42 -7.72 22.18
C ARG A 268 11.92 -7.73 22.47
N GLU A 269 11.42 -8.84 22.98
CA GLU A 269 10.25 -8.75 23.86
C GLU A 269 10.72 -8.00 25.12
N PRO A 270 10.01 -6.96 25.59
CA PRO A 270 10.29 -6.40 26.90
C PRO A 270 10.04 -7.51 27.92
N VAL A 271 11.10 -7.94 28.62
CA VAL A 271 10.96 -8.77 29.82
C VAL A 271 10.04 -8.00 30.77
N GLU A 272 8.87 -8.56 31.07
CA GLU A 272 8.00 -8.02 32.11
C GLU A 272 8.83 -7.87 33.39
N PRO A 273 8.83 -6.69 34.03
CA PRO A 273 9.46 -6.57 35.33
C PRO A 273 8.69 -7.46 36.31
N VAL A 274 9.36 -8.52 36.76
CA VAL A 274 8.95 -9.37 37.90
C VAL A 274 8.99 -8.57 39.19
#